data_AF-A0AAU7HEA6-F1
#
_entry.id   AF-A0AAU7HEA6-F1
#
_cell.length_a   1.000
_cell.length_b   1.000
_cell.length_c   1.000
_cell.angle_alpha   90.00
_cell.angle_beta   90.00
_cell.angle_gamma   90.00
#
_symmetry.space_group_name_H-M   'P 1'
#
loop_
_entity.id
_entity.type
_entity.pdbx_description
1 polymer ?
#
loop_
_entity_poly.entity_id
_entity_poly.type
_entity_poly.pdbx_seq_one_letter_code
_entity_poly.pdbx_strand_id
1 'polypeptide(L)'
;MNAHISKDPLHGVTLEMQVNALVERYGWAELAQRININCFKNEPSVKSSLKFLRRTPWARTEVEALYLDSLHDLASNNTPEPAFDPWANSRNKKK
;
A
#
# COMPACT_ATOMS: atom_id res chain seq x y z
N MET A 1 24.56 20.42 -15.71
CA MET A 1 24.39 19.28 -14.78
C MET A 1 22.97 19.34 -14.23
N ASN A 2 22.28 18.20 -14.23
CA ASN A 2 20.83 17.99 -14.10
C ASN A 2 20.10 18.70 -12.95
N ALA A 3 18.85 19.11 -13.22
CA ALA A 3 17.74 19.00 -12.27
C ALA A 3 16.39 19.10 -13.02
N HIS A 4 15.91 17.98 -13.58
CA HIS A 4 14.53 17.91 -14.08
C HIS A 4 13.64 17.47 -12.91
N ILE A 5 13.00 18.45 -12.27
CA ILE A 5 12.04 18.23 -11.18
C ILE A 5 10.70 17.90 -11.85
N SER A 6 10.48 16.62 -12.14
CA SER A 6 9.21 16.12 -12.68
C SER A 6 8.17 16.03 -11.57
N LYS A 7 7.10 16.81 -11.73
CA LYS A 7 5.92 16.89 -10.86
C LYS A 7 4.92 15.78 -11.20
N ASP A 8 5.14 14.57 -10.69
CA ASP A 8 4.12 13.52 -10.71
C ASP A 8 4.01 12.87 -9.32
N PRO A 9 2.91 13.09 -8.58
CA PRO A 9 2.79 12.59 -7.21
C PRO A 9 2.63 11.05 -7.13
N LEU A 10 2.38 10.36 -8.25
CA LEU A 10 2.20 8.90 -8.32
C LEU A 10 2.89 8.20 -9.50
N HIS A 11 3.67 8.91 -10.33
CA HIS A 11 4.43 8.28 -11.41
C HIS A 11 5.80 7.86 -10.86
N GLY A 12 5.92 6.63 -10.33
CA GLY A 12 7.19 6.16 -9.76
C GLY A 12 7.13 5.13 -8.64
N VAL A 13 5.95 4.57 -8.33
CA VAL A 13 5.83 3.50 -7.33
C VAL A 13 6.46 2.22 -7.88
N THR A 14 7.75 2.07 -7.65
CA THR A 14 8.49 0.86 -8.00
C THR A 14 8.22 -0.24 -6.99
N LEU A 15 8.47 -1.50 -7.38
CA LEU A 15 8.44 -2.62 -6.45
C LEU A 15 9.36 -2.40 -5.24
N GLU A 16 10.46 -1.65 -5.43
CA GLU A 16 11.35 -1.23 -4.35
C GLU A 16 10.63 -0.33 -3.34
N MET A 17 9.88 0.65 -3.83
CA MET A 17 9.14 1.58 -2.99
C MET A 17 8.01 0.89 -2.22
N GLN A 18 7.31 -0.06 -2.84
CA GLN A 18 6.29 -0.87 -2.17
C GLN A 18 6.89 -1.70 -1.02
N VAL A 19 8.01 -2.38 -1.28
CA VAL A 19 8.71 -3.15 -0.25
C VAL A 19 9.20 -2.24 0.88
N ASN A 20 9.80 -1.09 0.56
CA ASN A 20 10.24 -0.12 1.58
C ASN A 20 9.06 0.36 2.44
N ALA A 21 7.96 0.80 1.82
CA ALA A 21 6.79 1.28 2.56
C ALA A 21 6.19 0.20 3.48
N LEU A 22 6.11 -1.04 3.00
CA LEU A 22 5.63 -2.17 3.79
C LEU A 22 6.58 -2.50 4.96
N VAL A 23 7.89 -2.42 4.73
CA VAL A 23 8.90 -2.65 5.77
C VAL A 23 8.89 -1.54 6.81
N GLU A 24 8.75 -0.27 6.39
CA GLU A 24 8.65 0.87 7.32
C GLU A 24 7.39 0.80 8.18
N ARG A 25 6.28 0.28 7.63
CA ARG A 25 5.01 0.16 8.35
C ARG A 25 4.98 -1.06 9.28
N TYR A 26 5.32 -2.24 8.77
CA TYR A 26 5.08 -3.51 9.45
C TYR A 26 6.37 -4.19 9.94
N GLY A 27 7.51 -3.86 9.33
CA GLY A 27 8.77 -4.54 9.58
C GLY A 27 8.85 -5.93 8.94
N TRP A 28 10.09 -6.45 8.88
CA TRP A 28 10.37 -7.73 8.24
C TRP A 28 9.72 -8.94 8.91
N ALA A 29 9.60 -8.91 10.25
CA ALA A 29 9.02 -10.02 11.00
C ALA A 29 7.54 -10.21 10.66
N GLU A 30 6.78 -9.13 10.57
CA GLU A 30 5.35 -9.19 10.26
C GLU A 30 5.11 -9.47 8.76
N LEU A 31 5.97 -8.93 7.89
CA LEU A 31 6.00 -9.30 6.47
C LEU A 31 6.23 -10.80 6.25
N ALA A 32 7.14 -11.41 7.01
CA ALA A 32 7.41 -12.85 6.94
C ALA A 32 6.26 -13.71 7.47
N GLN A 33 5.39 -13.15 8.32
CA GLN A 33 4.18 -13.81 8.81
C GLN A 33 3.05 -13.74 7.78
N ARG A 34 2.86 -12.57 7.15
CA ARG A 34 1.85 -12.39 6.09
C ARG A 34 2.23 -13.10 4.80
N ILE A 35 3.48 -12.92 4.37
CA ILE A 35 4.03 -13.52 3.17
C ILE A 35 5.12 -14.49 3.61
N ASN A 36 4.77 -15.78 3.67
CA ASN A 36 5.66 -16.84 4.14
C ASN A 36 6.74 -17.18 3.09
N ILE A 37 7.66 -16.25 2.86
CA ILE A 37 8.80 -16.41 1.96
C ILE A 37 10.12 -16.36 2.75
N ASN A 38 11.06 -17.20 2.34
CA ASN A 38 12.35 -17.30 3.05
C ASN A 38 13.18 -16.01 2.97
N CYS A 39 12.96 -15.23 1.90
CA CYS A 39 13.53 -13.90 1.68
C CYS A 39 13.37 -12.97 2.89
N PHE A 40 12.17 -12.90 3.49
CA PHE A 40 11.91 -12.02 4.64
C PHE A 40 12.39 -12.59 5.97
N LYS A 41 12.65 -13.90 6.05
CA LYS A 41 13.09 -14.59 7.28
C LYS A 41 14.60 -14.62 7.43
N ASN A 42 15.32 -14.93 6.35
CA ASN A 42 16.74 -15.28 6.41
C ASN A 42 17.67 -14.15 5.95
N GLU A 43 17.25 -13.33 4.98
CA GLU A 43 18.03 -12.19 4.48
C GLU A 43 17.12 -10.96 4.26
N PRO A 44 16.55 -10.40 5.34
CA PRO A 44 15.63 -9.27 5.27
C PRO A 44 16.34 -8.00 4.76
N SER A 45 16.40 -7.87 3.44
CA SER A 45 16.98 -6.72 2.75
C SER A 45 16.18 -6.43 1.50
N VAL A 46 16.03 -5.14 1.20
CA VAL A 46 15.30 -4.65 0.03
C VAL A 46 15.90 -5.21 -1.27
N LYS A 47 17.23 -5.21 -1.40
CA LYS A 47 17.91 -5.73 -2.60
C LYS A 47 17.72 -7.23 -2.78
N SER A 48 17.80 -8.01 -1.69
CA SER A 48 17.56 -9.46 -1.72
C SER A 48 16.10 -9.77 -2.07
N SER A 49 15.18 -9.01 -1.47
CA SER A 49 13.74 -9.09 -1.76
C SER A 49 13.44 -8.82 -3.22
N LEU A 50 13.96 -7.73 -3.79
CA LEU A 50 13.74 -7.43 -5.21
C LEU A 50 14.30 -8.50 -6.14
N LYS A 51 15.50 -9.05 -5.83
CA LYS A 51 16.07 -10.16 -6.60
C LYS A 51 15.17 -11.40 -6.53
N PHE A 52 14.58 -11.68 -5.37
CA PHE A 52 13.66 -12.79 -5.18
C PHE A 52 12.32 -12.55 -5.93
N LEU A 53 11.70 -11.40 -5.74
CA LEU A 53 10.43 -11.02 -6.38
C LEU A 53 10.54 -10.91 -7.91
N ARG A 54 11.75 -10.72 -8.45
CA ARG A 54 12.02 -10.81 -9.90
C ARG A 54 11.97 -12.24 -10.42
N ARG A 55 12.39 -13.21 -9.61
CA ARG A 55 12.42 -14.65 -9.97
C ARG A 55 11.14 -15.39 -9.62
N THR A 56 10.35 -14.84 -8.70
CA THR A 56 9.15 -15.48 -8.14
C THR A 56 7.92 -14.58 -8.35
N PRO A 57 7.21 -14.69 -9.48
CA PRO A 57 6.12 -13.78 -9.82
C PRO A 57 4.95 -13.82 -8.83
N TRP A 58 4.57 -15.01 -8.35
CA TRP A 58 3.46 -15.13 -7.38
C TRP A 58 3.73 -14.33 -6.10
N ALA A 59 4.98 -14.32 -5.61
CA ALA A 59 5.35 -13.56 -4.42
C ALA A 59 5.30 -12.05 -4.66
N ARG A 60 5.53 -11.59 -5.90
CA ARG A 60 5.35 -10.18 -6.26
C ARG A 60 3.87 -9.79 -6.13
N THR A 61 2.98 -10.62 -6.64
CA THR A 61 1.54 -10.39 -6.56
C THR A 61 1.07 -10.32 -5.10
N GLU A 62 1.59 -11.16 -4.22
CA GLU A 62 1.31 -11.10 -2.78
C GLU A 62 1.77 -9.78 -2.13
N VAL A 63 2.97 -9.30 -2.49
CA VAL A 63 3.50 -8.02 -1.98
C VAL A 63 2.65 -6.84 -2.49
N GLU A 64 2.27 -6.85 -3.76
CA GLU A 64 1.40 -5.84 -4.36
C GLU A 64 0.01 -5.84 -3.71
N ALA A 65 -0.59 -7.02 -3.49
CA ALA A 65 -1.87 -7.16 -2.80
C ALA A 65 -1.81 -6.61 -1.37
N LEU A 66 -0.75 -6.93 -0.63
CA LEU A 66 -0.54 -6.42 0.72
C LEU A 66 -0.34 -4.89 0.73
N TYR A 67 0.36 -4.36 -0.26
CA TYR A 67 0.52 -2.91 -0.42
C TYR A 67 -0.81 -2.21 -0.65
N LEU A 68 -1.67 -2.75 -1.53
CA LEU A 68 -3.02 -2.22 -1.78
C LEU A 68 -3.90 -2.25 -0.53
N ASP A 69 -3.87 -3.34 0.21
CA ASP A 69 -4.58 -3.49 1.50
C ASP A 69 -4.15 -2.39 2.50
N SER A 70 -2.83 -2.19 2.61
CA SER A 70 -2.27 -1.15 3.47
C SER A 70 -2.68 0.28 3.09
N LEU A 71 -2.91 0.53 1.79
CA LEU A 71 -3.39 1.82 1.27
C LEU A 71 -4.90 2.00 1.51
N HIS A 72 -5.69 0.93 1.40
CA HIS A 72 -7.13 0.99 1.68
C HIS A 72 -7.41 1.35 3.14
N ASP A 73 -6.60 0.82 4.07
CA ASP A 73 -6.63 1.22 5.48
C ASP A 73 -6.33 2.71 5.68
N LEU A 74 -5.43 3.31 4.87
CA LEU A 74 -5.14 4.75 4.93
C LEU A 74 -6.26 5.61 4.36
N ALA A 75 -6.91 5.15 3.29
CA ALA A 75 -7.98 5.86 2.61
C ALA A 75 -9.28 5.87 3.43
N SER A 76 -9.59 4.78 4.12
CA SER A 76 -10.80 4.67 4.96
C SER A 76 -10.81 5.64 6.14
N ASN A 77 -9.63 6.08 6.60
CA ASN A 77 -9.49 7.07 7.67
C ASN A 77 -9.61 8.53 7.20
N ASN A 78 -9.73 8.78 5.89
CA ASN A 78 -9.85 10.12 5.29
C ASN A 78 -11.12 10.32 4.46
N THR A 79 -12.16 9.50 4.67
CA THR A 79 -13.52 9.97 4.39
C THR A 79 -13.99 10.67 5.66
N PRO A 80 -13.94 12.02 5.79
CA PRO A 80 -15.01 12.63 6.53
C PRO A 80 -16.27 12.15 5.79
N GLU A 81 -17.10 11.35 6.45
CA GLU A 81 -18.49 11.27 6.02
C GLU A 81 -18.90 12.70 5.65
N PRO A 82 -19.61 12.93 4.54
CA PRO A 82 -20.42 14.12 4.48
C PRO A 82 -21.55 13.94 5.51
N ALA A 83 -21.23 14.01 6.81
CA ALA A 83 -22.16 13.97 7.93
C ALA A 83 -22.96 15.27 8.03
N PHE A 84 -23.22 15.89 6.89
CA PHE A 84 -24.17 16.96 6.67
C PHE A 84 -24.66 16.82 5.22
N ASP A 85 -25.58 15.89 5.00
CA ASP A 85 -26.56 16.00 3.92
C ASP A 85 -27.67 16.95 4.40
N PRO A 86 -27.63 18.27 4.11
CA PRO A 86 -28.64 19.22 4.58
C PRO A 86 -30.03 18.98 3.97
N TRP A 87 -30.16 18.03 3.02
CA TRP A 87 -31.42 17.70 2.35
C TRP A 87 -32.03 16.34 2.76
N ALA A 88 -31.40 15.57 3.67
CA ALA A 88 -31.89 14.22 4.01
C ALA A 88 -33.28 14.18 4.69
N ASN A 89 -33.84 15.33 5.10
CA ASN A 89 -35.12 15.41 5.81
C ASN A 89 -36.28 16.04 5.02
N SER A 90 -36.40 15.81 3.71
CA SER A 90 -37.58 16.29 2.93
C SER A 90 -38.53 15.17 2.44
N ARG A 91 -38.40 13.97 3.05
CA ARG A 91 -39.22 12.76 2.84
C ARG A 91 -40.68 12.77 3.28
N ASN A 92 -40.96 13.25 4.51
CA ASN A 92 -42.12 12.77 5.27
C ASN A 92 -42.85 13.87 6.06
N LYS A 93 -43.81 14.56 5.42
CA LYS A 93 -44.95 15.21 6.11
C LYS A 93 -46.10 15.41 5.11
N LYS A 94 -47.01 14.44 5.00
CA LYS A 94 -48.32 14.31 5.69
C LYS A 94 -49.47 15.09 5.01
N LYS A 95 -50.47 14.28 4.60
CA LYS A 95 -51.92 14.38 4.77
C LYS A 95 -52.68 15.54 4.12
#